data_AF-A0A838K8Z3-F1
#
_entry.id   AF-A0A838K8Z3-F1
#
_cell.length_a   1.000
_cell.length_b   1.000
_cell.length_c   1.000
_cell.angle_alpha   90.00
_cell.angle_beta   90.00
_cell.angle_gamma   90.00
#
_symmetry.space_group_name_H-M   'P 1'
#
loop_
_entity.id
_entity.type
_entity.pdbx_description
1 polymer ?
#
loop_
_entity_poly.entity_id
_entity_poly.type
_entity_poly.pdbx_seq_one_letter_code
_entity_poly.pdbx_strand_id
1 'polypeptide(L)'
;MPRLLAARQWTRAHWRLGAGLAGGGSIEQLSGRVALGLIGAIAGNAALGTFAAARTVLAPATTAVASTLSFAVPEAVRMRARGDRRVGRLIAGLSLALGGVVTLFAVAIGAAPDSVGELIAGRNWDTARVLLLPVAVAGAALAARQGPRVGLRVFERSGTVLRLSTVTGVIVVLATAIGATTGGAEGAAWAFAAAHVASTLAWWLGYRRWARADARVPATA
;
A
#
# COMPACT_ATOMS: atom_id res chain seq x y z
N MET A 1 -41.97 6.98 -2.43
CA MET A 1 -41.00 8.04 -2.10
C MET A 1 -39.78 7.43 -1.41
N PRO A 2 -38.55 7.65 -1.90
CA PRO A 2 -37.34 7.12 -1.27
C PRO A 2 -37.17 7.78 0.09
N ARG A 3 -37.05 6.97 1.15
CA ARG A 3 -37.03 7.44 2.54
C ARG A 3 -35.76 8.24 2.83
N LEU A 4 -35.83 9.57 2.72
CA LEU A 4 -34.75 10.51 3.14
C LEU A 4 -34.25 10.23 4.56
N LEU A 5 -35.13 9.74 5.45
CA LEU A 5 -34.77 9.32 6.80
C LEU A 5 -33.95 8.02 6.84
N ALA A 6 -34.21 7.07 5.93
CA ALA A 6 -33.39 5.87 5.78
C ALA A 6 -32.02 6.21 5.18
N ALA A 7 -31.96 7.14 4.22
CA ALA A 7 -30.70 7.66 3.70
C ALA A 7 -29.89 8.41 4.80
N ARG A 8 -30.57 9.18 5.66
CA ARG A 8 -29.92 9.94 6.75
C ARG A 8 -29.46 9.05 7.92
N GLN A 9 -30.21 8.00 8.24
CA GLN A 9 -29.79 6.98 9.22
C GLN A 9 -28.69 6.08 8.64
N TRP A 10 -28.77 5.70 7.37
CA TRP A 10 -27.74 4.93 6.68
C TRP A 10 -26.43 5.71 6.60
N THR A 11 -26.48 7.00 6.26
CA THR A 11 -25.30 7.88 6.27
C THR A 11 -24.75 8.10 7.68
N ARG A 12 -25.58 8.30 8.71
CA ARG A 12 -25.06 8.40 10.10
C ARG A 12 -24.41 7.10 10.59
N ALA A 13 -24.98 5.94 10.22
CA ALA A 13 -24.44 4.63 10.58
C ALA A 13 -23.16 4.30 9.80
N HIS A 14 -23.10 4.61 8.49
CA HIS A 14 -21.94 4.35 7.64
C HIS A 14 -20.88 5.45 7.70
N TRP A 15 -21.17 6.64 8.22
CA TRP A 15 -20.21 7.75 8.33
C TRP A 15 -19.00 7.39 9.19
N ARG A 16 -19.16 6.65 10.29
CA ARG A 16 -18.03 6.24 11.14
C ARG A 16 -17.13 5.21 10.47
N LEU A 17 -17.70 4.34 9.63
CA LEU A 17 -16.95 3.39 8.80
C LEU A 17 -16.25 4.12 7.64
N GLY A 18 -16.98 4.97 6.92
CA GLY A 18 -16.47 5.78 5.82
C GLY A 18 -15.37 6.75 6.26
N ALA A 19 -15.55 7.47 7.37
CA ALA A 19 -14.56 8.43 7.87
C ALA A 19 -13.27 7.76 8.35
N GLY A 20 -13.34 6.59 8.98
CA GLY A 20 -12.14 5.85 9.38
C GLY A 20 -11.38 5.24 8.19
N LEU A 21 -12.10 4.78 7.17
CA LEU A 21 -11.49 4.23 5.94
C LEU A 21 -10.94 5.33 5.02
N ALA A 22 -11.69 6.42 4.85
CA ALA A 22 -11.24 7.62 4.14
C ALA A 22 -10.06 8.25 4.87
N GLY A 23 -10.13 8.38 6.20
CA GLY A 23 -9.05 8.88 7.04
C GLY A 23 -7.78 8.03 6.91
N GLY A 24 -7.87 6.70 7.02
CA GLY A 24 -6.72 5.81 6.81
C GLY A 24 -6.14 5.90 5.40
N GLY A 25 -6.99 5.94 4.37
CA GLY A 25 -6.57 6.10 2.98
C GLY A 25 -5.89 7.44 2.70
N SER A 26 -6.40 8.52 3.26
CA SER A 26 -5.83 9.87 3.15
C SER A 26 -4.52 10.00 3.90
N ILE A 27 -4.41 9.42 5.11
CA ILE A 27 -3.16 9.41 5.88
C ILE A 27 -2.07 8.67 5.11
N GLU A 28 -2.35 7.50 4.54
CA GLU A 28 -1.35 6.77 3.77
C GLU A 28 -0.90 7.54 2.52
N GLN A 29 -1.82 8.17 1.80
CA GLN A 29 -1.48 9.00 0.65
C GLN A 29 -0.66 10.22 1.06
N LEU A 30 -1.03 10.85 2.17
CA LEU A 30 -0.33 12.02 2.71
C LEU A 30 1.06 11.64 3.21
N SER A 31 1.22 10.57 3.97
CA SER A 31 2.52 10.07 4.43
C SER A 31 3.44 9.73 3.26
N GLY A 32 2.91 9.11 2.20
CA GLY A 32 3.67 8.85 0.97
C GLY A 32 4.14 10.14 0.29
N ARG A 33 3.28 11.17 0.22
CA ARG A 33 3.64 12.48 -0.37
C ARG A 33 4.61 13.28 0.51
N VAL A 34 4.44 13.22 1.82
CA VAL A 34 5.31 13.89 2.80
C VAL A 34 6.71 13.25 2.80
N ALA A 35 6.81 11.92 2.77
CA ALA A 35 8.10 11.25 2.66
C ALA A 35 8.86 11.68 1.39
N LEU A 36 8.16 11.80 0.26
CA LEU A 36 8.74 12.34 -0.98
C LEU A 36 9.18 13.80 -0.85
N GLY A 37 8.33 14.64 -0.25
CA GLY A 37 8.67 16.04 0.02
C GLY A 37 9.92 16.19 0.90
N LEU A 38 10.08 15.31 1.89
CA LEU A 38 11.27 15.28 2.75
C LEU A 38 12.52 14.82 2.00
N ILE A 39 12.40 13.85 1.09
CA ILE A 39 13.52 13.47 0.21
C ILE A 39 13.98 14.70 -0.60
N GLY A 40 13.05 15.48 -1.16
CA GLY A 40 13.39 16.71 -1.88
C GLY A 40 13.99 17.81 -1.00
N ALA A 41 13.44 18.00 0.20
CA ALA A 41 13.92 19.03 1.13
C ALA A 41 15.29 18.70 1.75
N ILE A 42 15.57 17.42 2.01
CA ILE A 42 16.79 16.98 2.73
C ILE A 42 17.89 16.54 1.76
N ALA A 43 17.56 15.72 0.76
CA ALA A 43 18.53 15.18 -0.20
C ALA A 43 18.62 16.01 -1.50
N GLY A 44 17.82 17.07 -1.62
CA GLY A 44 17.81 17.99 -2.75
C GLY A 44 16.90 17.57 -3.92
N ASN A 45 16.60 18.54 -4.79
CA ASN A 45 15.69 18.33 -5.94
C ASN A 45 16.17 17.25 -6.92
N ALA A 46 17.48 17.05 -7.06
CA ALA A 46 18.03 16.00 -7.92
C ALA A 46 17.72 14.59 -7.40
N ALA A 47 17.81 14.39 -6.07
CA ALA A 47 17.43 13.14 -5.42
C ALA A 47 15.93 12.85 -5.55
N LEU A 48 15.10 13.88 -5.39
CA LEU A 48 13.65 13.77 -5.62
C LEU A 48 13.34 13.40 -7.07
N GLY A 49 14.01 14.03 -8.04
CA GLY A 49 13.84 13.72 -9.46
C GLY A 49 14.23 12.28 -9.80
N THR A 50 15.30 11.78 -9.19
CA THR A 50 15.76 10.39 -9.36
C THR A 50 14.76 9.39 -8.77
N PHE A 51 14.26 9.65 -7.56
CA PHE A 51 13.26 8.80 -6.91
C PHE A 51 11.92 8.83 -7.66
N ALA A 52 11.53 10.00 -8.17
CA ALA A 52 10.33 10.15 -8.99
C ALA A 52 10.46 9.40 -10.32
N ALA A 53 11.62 9.47 -11.00
CA ALA A 53 11.89 8.75 -12.24
C ALA A 53 11.78 7.23 -12.02
N ALA A 54 12.40 6.69 -10.96
CA ALA A 54 12.27 5.27 -10.59
C ALA A 54 10.81 4.86 -10.33
N ARG A 55 10.01 5.72 -9.67
CA ARG A 55 8.58 5.46 -9.48
C ARG A 55 7.77 5.53 -10.77
N THR A 56 8.10 6.44 -11.68
CA THR A 56 7.44 6.58 -12.98
C THR A 56 7.61 5.32 -13.81
N VAL A 57 8.81 4.73 -13.81
CA VAL A 57 9.09 3.45 -14.47
C VAL A 57 8.19 2.33 -13.92
N LEU A 58 7.96 2.29 -12.61
CA LEU A 58 7.09 1.29 -11.98
C LEU A 58 5.59 1.66 -11.96
N ALA A 59 5.23 2.87 -12.39
CA ALA A 59 3.84 3.34 -12.33
C ALA A 59 2.86 2.41 -13.06
N PRO A 60 3.16 1.87 -14.27
CA PRO A 60 2.27 0.95 -14.97
C PRO A 60 1.90 -0.29 -14.14
N ALA A 61 2.89 -0.89 -13.47
CA ALA A 61 2.66 -2.05 -12.60
C ALA A 61 1.75 -1.70 -11.42
N THR A 62 1.95 -0.52 -10.81
CA THR A 62 1.11 -0.06 -9.69
C THR A 62 -0.31 0.32 -10.12
N THR A 63 -0.51 0.77 -11.36
CA THR A 63 -1.84 1.06 -11.91
C THR A 63 -2.63 -0.23 -12.14
N ALA A 64 -2.00 -1.28 -12.65
CA ALA A 64 -2.63 -2.60 -12.79
C ALA A 64 -3.09 -3.16 -11.42
N VAL A 65 -2.31 -2.89 -10.36
CA VAL A 65 -2.67 -3.23 -8.98
C VAL A 65 -3.94 -2.49 -8.54
N ALA A 66 -4.07 -1.20 -8.86
CA ALA A 66 -5.25 -0.40 -8.48
C ALA A 66 -6.54 -0.91 -9.13
N SER A 67 -6.51 -1.32 -10.40
CA SER A 67 -7.68 -1.86 -11.12
C SER A 67 -8.21 -3.17 -10.50
N THR A 68 -7.31 -4.02 -10.00
CA THR A 68 -7.67 -5.31 -9.42
C THR A 68 -8.47 -5.15 -8.11
N LEU A 69 -8.21 -4.07 -7.35
CA LEU A 69 -8.88 -3.83 -6.06
C LEU A 69 -10.36 -3.49 -6.20
N SER A 70 -10.78 -2.92 -7.33
CA SER A 70 -12.18 -2.60 -7.62
C SER A 70 -13.07 -3.85 -7.69
N PHE A 71 -12.51 -4.99 -8.12
CA PHE A 71 -13.23 -6.26 -8.20
C PHE A 71 -13.02 -7.16 -6.97
N ALA A 72 -11.84 -7.09 -6.34
CA ALA A 72 -11.49 -7.94 -5.22
C ALA A 72 -12.24 -7.60 -3.92
N VAL A 73 -12.56 -6.33 -3.68
CA VAL A 73 -13.26 -5.89 -2.46
C VAL A 73 -14.70 -6.40 -2.40
N PRO A 74 -15.56 -6.20 -3.44
CA PRO A 74 -16.93 -6.73 -3.43
C PRO A 74 -16.97 -8.26 -3.30
N GLU A 75 -16.04 -8.96 -3.95
CA GLU A 75 -15.99 -10.42 -3.89
C GLU A 75 -15.62 -10.94 -2.50
N ALA A 76 -14.61 -10.34 -1.86
CA ALA A 76 -14.23 -10.68 -0.49
C ALA A 76 -15.38 -10.43 0.51
N VAL A 77 -16.16 -9.35 0.31
CA VAL A 77 -17.36 -9.07 1.11
C VAL A 77 -18.44 -10.13 0.88
N ARG A 78 -18.73 -10.49 -0.40
CA ARG A 78 -19.71 -11.53 -0.75
C ARG A 78 -19.36 -12.89 -0.16
N MET A 79 -18.10 -13.30 -0.26
CA MET A 79 -17.62 -14.57 0.31
C MET A 79 -17.77 -14.60 1.83
N ARG A 80 -17.48 -13.48 2.52
CA ARG A 80 -17.67 -13.38 3.97
C ARG A 80 -19.14 -13.48 4.37
N ALA A 81 -20.04 -12.80 3.64
CA ALA A 81 -21.48 -12.84 3.91
C ALA A 81 -22.06 -14.27 3.78
N ARG A 82 -21.43 -15.12 2.96
CA ARG A 82 -21.78 -16.54 2.80
C ARG A 82 -21.10 -17.47 3.81
N GLY A 83 -20.32 -16.94 4.76
CA GLY A 83 -19.57 -17.74 5.74
C GLY A 83 -18.41 -18.53 5.14
N ASP A 84 -17.90 -18.15 3.95
CA ASP A 84 -16.87 -18.92 3.27
C ASP A 84 -15.52 -18.77 3.99
N ARG A 85 -15.01 -19.87 4.54
CA ARG A 85 -13.71 -19.95 5.23
C ARG A 85 -12.53 -19.67 4.28
N ARG A 86 -12.76 -19.63 2.96
CA ARG A 86 -11.74 -19.34 1.93
C ARG A 86 -11.39 -17.86 1.82
N VAL A 87 -12.09 -16.94 2.49
CA VAL A 87 -11.78 -15.49 2.46
C VAL A 87 -10.31 -15.21 2.80
N GLY A 88 -9.73 -15.94 3.76
CA GLY A 88 -8.31 -15.79 4.10
C GLY A 88 -7.36 -16.20 2.97
N ARG A 89 -7.71 -17.24 2.20
CA ARG A 89 -6.95 -17.65 1.00
C ARG A 89 -7.08 -16.63 -0.12
N LEU A 90 -8.27 -16.06 -0.33
CA LEU A 90 -8.47 -14.98 -1.30
C LEU A 90 -7.59 -13.77 -0.95
N ILE A 91 -7.57 -13.36 0.32
CA ILE A 91 -6.77 -12.23 0.80
C ILE A 91 -5.26 -12.48 0.60
N ALA A 92 -4.79 -13.68 0.95
CA ALA A 92 -3.39 -14.06 0.75
C ALA A 92 -3.03 -14.16 -0.74
N GLY A 93 -3.90 -14.76 -1.56
CA GLY A 93 -3.73 -14.85 -3.01
C GLY A 93 -3.70 -13.47 -3.68
N LEU A 94 -4.57 -12.55 -3.25
CA LEU A 94 -4.57 -11.18 -3.72
C LEU A 94 -3.25 -10.47 -3.39
N SER A 95 -2.78 -10.56 -2.15
CA SER A 95 -1.48 -9.98 -1.76
C SER A 95 -0.32 -10.56 -2.56
N LEU A 96 -0.30 -11.88 -2.75
CA LEU A 96 0.76 -12.57 -3.49
C LEU A 96 0.73 -12.20 -4.98
N ALA A 97 -0.45 -12.16 -5.59
CA ALA A 97 -0.61 -11.79 -6.99
C ALA A 97 -0.19 -10.34 -7.23
N LEU A 98 -0.67 -9.40 -6.41
CA LEU A 98 -0.35 -7.98 -6.56
C LEU A 98 1.12 -7.69 -6.30
N GLY A 99 1.70 -8.27 -5.24
CA GLY A 99 3.14 -8.18 -4.98
C GLY A 99 3.96 -8.81 -6.10
N GLY A 100 3.56 -10.00 -6.55
CA GLY A 100 4.21 -10.75 -7.63
C GLY A 100 4.21 -10.03 -8.96
N VAL A 101 3.11 -9.37 -9.35
CA VAL A 101 3.07 -8.54 -10.58
C VAL A 101 4.10 -7.41 -10.52
N VAL A 102 4.18 -6.69 -9.39
CA VAL A 102 5.15 -5.60 -9.24
C VAL A 102 6.58 -6.13 -9.23
N THR A 103 6.85 -7.24 -8.53
CA THR A 103 8.17 -7.88 -8.52
C THR A 103 8.57 -8.39 -9.90
N LEU A 104 7.68 -9.08 -10.61
CA LEU A 104 7.94 -9.58 -11.95
C LEU A 104 8.23 -8.44 -12.93
N PHE A 105 7.43 -7.36 -12.86
CA PHE A 105 7.66 -6.19 -13.68
C PHE A 105 9.00 -5.50 -13.37
N ALA A 106 9.36 -5.38 -12.09
CA ALA A 106 10.65 -4.81 -11.70
C ALA A 106 11.83 -5.67 -12.17
N VAL A 107 11.72 -7.01 -12.09
CA VAL A 107 12.73 -7.93 -12.62
C VAL A 107 12.83 -7.81 -14.14
N ALA A 108 11.70 -7.74 -14.85
CA ALA A 108 11.67 -7.58 -16.29
C ALA A 108 12.34 -6.27 -16.73
N ILE A 109 12.05 -5.16 -16.05
CA ILE A 109 12.71 -3.87 -16.32
C ILE A 109 14.19 -3.92 -15.95
N GLY A 110 14.57 -4.54 -14.83
CA GLY A 110 15.96 -4.67 -14.41
C GLY A 110 16.81 -5.53 -15.35
N ALA A 111 16.17 -6.48 -16.05
CA ALA A 111 16.80 -7.32 -17.07
C ALA A 111 16.71 -6.73 -18.49
N ALA A 112 15.91 -5.67 -18.69
CA ALA A 112 15.76 -5.03 -19.99
C ALA A 112 17.04 -4.25 -20.38
N PRO A 113 17.31 -4.09 -21.68
CA PRO A 113 18.39 -3.22 -22.15
C PRO A 113 18.18 -1.77 -21.70
N ASP A 114 19.28 -1.04 -21.50
CA ASP A 114 19.25 0.36 -21.04
C ASP A 114 18.43 1.26 -21.98
N SER A 115 18.33 0.94 -23.28
CA SER A 115 17.49 1.64 -24.25
C SER A 115 16.00 1.65 -23.90
N VAL A 116 15.48 0.60 -23.27
CA VAL A 116 14.08 0.52 -22.81
C VAL A 116 13.87 1.44 -21.60
N GLY A 117 14.84 1.47 -20.69
CA GLY A 117 14.82 2.34 -19.52
C GLY A 117 14.94 3.82 -19.88
N GLU A 118 15.84 4.16 -20.81
CA GLU A 118 15.99 5.51 -21.36
C GLU A 118 14.74 5.99 -22.09
N LEU A 119 14.02 5.11 -22.79
CA LEU A 119 12.75 5.48 -23.43
C LEU A 119 11.69 5.92 -22.41
N ILE A 120 11.70 5.34 -21.20
CA ILE A 120 10.70 5.60 -20.15
C ILE A 120 11.15 6.74 -19.22
N ALA A 121 12.41 6.72 -18.76
CA ALA A 121 12.97 7.63 -17.77
C ALA A 121 13.79 8.77 -18.38
N GLY A 122 14.06 8.72 -19.69
CA GLY A 122 14.91 9.68 -20.38
C GLY A 122 16.34 9.69 -19.84
N ARG A 123 16.94 10.88 -19.81
CA ARG A 123 18.30 11.14 -19.30
C ARG A 123 18.51 10.81 -17.81
N ASN A 124 17.45 10.50 -17.06
CA ASN A 124 17.53 10.14 -15.66
C ASN A 124 17.63 8.61 -15.45
N TRP A 125 17.75 7.82 -16.51
CA TRP A 125 17.79 6.37 -16.40
C TRP A 125 18.95 5.88 -15.52
N ASP A 126 20.17 6.35 -15.75
CA ASP A 126 21.35 5.90 -14.99
C ASP A 126 21.22 6.15 -13.50
N THR A 127 20.72 7.32 -13.11
CA THR A 127 20.48 7.66 -11.71
C THR A 127 19.29 6.88 -11.14
N ALA A 128 18.22 6.68 -11.93
CA ALA A 128 17.04 5.93 -11.51
C ALA A 128 17.33 4.43 -11.32
N ARG A 129 18.24 3.86 -12.13
CA ARG A 129 18.62 2.45 -12.09
C ARG A 129 19.20 2.04 -10.73
N VAL A 130 20.00 2.91 -10.12
CA VAL A 130 20.55 2.71 -8.76
C VAL A 130 19.44 2.57 -7.72
N LEU A 131 18.36 3.34 -7.86
CA LEU A 131 17.23 3.33 -6.94
C LEU A 131 16.12 2.33 -7.33
N LEU A 132 16.28 1.61 -8.44
CA LEU A 132 15.22 0.75 -8.97
C LEU A 132 14.90 -0.39 -8.01
N LEU A 133 15.92 -1.01 -7.42
CA LEU A 133 15.73 -2.10 -6.46
C LEU A 133 14.98 -1.66 -5.19
N PRO A 134 15.42 -0.63 -4.43
CA PRO A 134 14.68 -0.19 -3.24
C PRO A 134 13.26 0.29 -3.58
N VAL A 135 13.07 1.00 -4.71
CA VAL A 135 11.74 1.46 -5.13
C VAL A 135 10.83 0.30 -5.53
N ALA A 136 11.37 -0.73 -6.18
CA ALA A 136 10.65 -1.97 -6.50
C ALA A 136 10.22 -2.74 -5.25
N VAL A 137 11.13 -2.89 -4.27
CA VAL A 137 10.83 -3.52 -2.98
C VAL A 137 9.70 -2.76 -2.27
N ALA A 138 9.79 -1.42 -2.23
CA ALA A 138 8.73 -0.60 -1.67
C ALA A 138 7.40 -0.81 -2.41
N GLY A 139 7.41 -0.76 -3.75
CA GLY A 139 6.23 -0.96 -4.58
C GLY A 139 5.56 -2.32 -4.35
N ALA A 140 6.34 -3.40 -4.32
CA ALA A 140 5.87 -4.75 -4.06
C ALA A 140 5.27 -4.88 -2.64
N ALA A 141 5.91 -4.26 -1.64
CA ALA A 141 5.36 -4.22 -0.28
C ALA A 141 4.02 -3.46 -0.23
N LEU A 142 3.91 -2.28 -0.85
CA LEU A 142 2.66 -1.53 -0.95
C LEU A 142 1.54 -2.34 -1.63
N ALA A 143 1.87 -3.11 -2.67
CA ALA A 143 0.93 -3.96 -3.38
C ALA A 143 0.49 -5.16 -2.52
N ALA A 144 1.44 -5.86 -1.89
CA ALA A 144 1.17 -6.97 -0.99
C ALA A 144 0.36 -6.56 0.25
N ARG A 145 0.47 -5.30 0.69
CA ARG A 145 -0.30 -4.73 1.80
C ARG A 145 -1.79 -4.58 1.50
N GLN A 146 -2.21 -4.62 0.23
CA GLN A 146 -3.62 -4.42 -0.11
C GLN A 146 -4.53 -5.53 0.39
N GLY A 147 -4.09 -6.80 0.38
CA GLY A 147 -4.87 -7.92 0.91
C GLY A 147 -5.31 -7.71 2.37
N PRO A 148 -4.40 -7.54 3.35
CA PRO A 148 -4.81 -7.33 4.74
C PRO A 148 -5.65 -6.05 4.93
N ARG A 149 -5.47 -5.01 4.09
CA ARG A 149 -6.37 -3.83 4.08
C ARG A 149 -7.80 -4.21 3.68
N VAL A 150 -7.97 -4.99 2.62
CA VAL A 150 -9.28 -5.52 2.21
C VAL A 150 -9.86 -6.38 3.32
N GLY A 151 -9.06 -7.27 3.92
CA GLY A 151 -9.47 -8.09 5.06
C GLY A 151 -9.97 -7.27 6.25
N LEU A 152 -9.24 -6.25 6.68
CA LEU A 152 -9.65 -5.39 7.80
C LEU A 152 -10.89 -4.53 7.50
N ARG A 153 -11.10 -4.14 6.23
CA ARG A 153 -12.35 -3.50 5.77
C ARG A 153 -13.53 -4.44 5.87
N VAL A 154 -13.33 -5.69 5.43
CA VAL A 154 -14.33 -6.76 5.50
C VAL A 154 -14.76 -7.00 6.95
N PHE A 155 -13.86 -6.86 7.93
CA PHE A 155 -14.15 -6.98 9.37
C PHE A 155 -14.69 -5.70 10.05
N GLU A 156 -14.99 -4.63 9.30
CA GLU A 156 -15.51 -3.35 9.81
C GLU A 156 -14.63 -2.69 10.89
N ARG A 157 -13.33 -3.03 10.94
CA ARG A 157 -12.38 -2.52 11.95
C ARG A 157 -11.74 -1.21 11.50
N SER A 158 -12.56 -0.19 11.26
CA SER A 158 -12.12 1.14 10.81
C SER A 158 -11.10 1.79 11.76
N GLY A 159 -11.24 1.57 13.07
CA GLY A 159 -10.28 2.06 14.08
C GLY A 159 -8.90 1.39 14.00
N THR A 160 -8.82 0.10 13.68
CA THR A 160 -7.54 -0.60 13.48
C THR A 160 -6.86 -0.14 12.19
N VAL A 161 -7.63 0.06 11.12
CA VAL A 161 -7.15 0.65 9.86
C VAL A 161 -6.55 2.02 10.11
N LEU A 162 -7.26 2.90 10.83
CA LEU A 162 -6.78 4.25 11.14
C LEU A 162 -5.48 4.20 11.96
N ARG A 163 -5.45 3.44 13.06
CA ARG A 163 -4.26 3.32 13.92
C ARG A 163 -3.05 2.76 13.17
N LEU A 164 -3.23 1.70 12.39
CA LEU A 164 -2.14 1.14 11.58
C LEU A 164 -1.66 2.14 10.54
N SER A 165 -2.57 2.85 9.87
CA SER A 165 -2.22 3.88 8.88
C SER A 165 -1.40 5.00 9.51
N THR A 166 -1.79 5.50 10.68
CA THR A 166 -1.05 6.55 11.40
C THR A 166 0.33 6.07 11.84
N VAL A 167 0.41 4.92 12.52
CA VAL A 167 1.69 4.41 13.05
C VAL A 167 2.66 4.10 11.91
N THR A 168 2.19 3.39 10.88
CA THR A 168 3.03 3.04 9.73
C THR A 168 3.42 4.28 8.91
N GLY A 169 2.52 5.25 8.79
CA GLY A 169 2.81 6.53 8.14
C GLY A 169 3.91 7.32 8.85
N VAL A 170 3.86 7.42 10.17
CA VAL A 170 4.91 8.09 10.97
C VAL A 170 6.25 7.36 10.84
N ILE A 171 6.25 6.02 10.92
CA ILE A 171 7.46 5.22 10.76
C ILE A 171 8.10 5.46 9.38
N VAL A 172 7.31 5.44 8.31
CA VAL A 172 7.80 5.68 6.95
C VAL A 172 8.42 7.07 6.84
N VAL A 173 7.75 8.10 7.36
CA VAL A 173 8.25 9.49 7.34
C VAL A 173 9.57 9.61 8.09
N LEU A 174 9.64 9.11 9.33
CA LEU A 174 10.84 9.20 10.16
C LEU A 174 12.00 8.37 9.59
N ALA A 175 11.74 7.14 9.18
CA ALA A 175 12.76 6.28 8.59
C ALA A 175 13.34 6.91 7.31
N THR A 176 12.49 7.45 6.44
CA THR A 176 12.94 8.10 5.21
C THR A 176 13.77 9.35 5.51
N ALA A 177 13.36 10.16 6.50
CA ALA A 177 14.13 11.33 6.92
C ALA A 177 15.51 10.96 7.48
N ILE A 178 15.57 9.95 8.35
CA ILE A 178 16.83 9.44 8.93
C ILE A 178 17.72 8.82 7.83
N GLY A 179 17.14 8.09 6.90
CA GLY A 179 17.86 7.54 5.74
C GLY A 179 18.45 8.65 4.85
N ALA A 180 17.69 9.72 4.64
CA ALA A 180 18.14 10.88 3.87
C ALA A 180 19.32 11.61 4.52
N THR A 181 19.33 11.76 5.85
CA THR A 181 20.43 12.44 6.55
C THR A 181 21.70 11.60 6.65
N THR A 182 21.59 10.27 6.65
CA THR A 182 22.74 9.36 6.83
C THR A 182 23.37 8.90 5.53
N GLY A 183 22.58 8.72 4.47
CA GLY A 183 23.05 8.16 3.20
C GLY A 183 22.51 8.86 1.96
N GLY A 184 22.00 10.10 2.10
CA GLY A 184 21.47 10.87 0.97
C GLY A 184 20.29 10.17 0.29
N ALA A 185 20.23 10.24 -1.04
CA ALA A 185 19.13 9.68 -1.82
C ALA A 185 19.00 8.16 -1.70
N GLU A 186 20.14 7.45 -1.70
CA GLU A 186 20.17 5.99 -1.62
C GLU A 186 19.76 5.51 -0.22
N GLY A 187 20.31 6.14 0.83
CA GLY A 187 19.91 5.87 2.22
C GLY A 187 18.42 6.10 2.45
N ALA A 188 17.87 7.19 1.90
CA ALA A 188 16.43 7.46 1.95
C ALA A 188 15.61 6.39 1.23
N ALA A 189 16.05 5.93 0.06
CA ALA A 189 15.33 4.94 -0.73
C ALA A 189 15.26 3.58 -0.02
N TRP A 190 16.37 3.13 0.56
CA TRP A 190 16.41 1.89 1.33
C TRP A 190 15.61 1.99 2.63
N ALA A 191 15.70 3.11 3.35
CA ALA A 191 14.91 3.32 4.55
C ALA A 191 13.41 3.35 4.24
N PHE A 192 13.01 3.99 3.13
CA PHE A 192 11.64 3.98 2.63
C PHE A 192 11.16 2.56 2.30
N ALA A 193 11.98 1.77 1.59
CA ALA A 193 11.69 0.39 1.26
C ALA A 193 11.51 -0.48 2.51
N ALA A 194 12.47 -0.43 3.44
CA ALA A 194 12.44 -1.16 4.69
C ALA A 194 11.21 -0.80 5.54
N ALA A 195 10.90 0.50 5.65
CA ALA A 195 9.72 0.96 6.38
C ALA A 195 8.41 0.45 5.76
N HIS A 196 8.33 0.37 4.42
CA HIS A 196 7.16 -0.19 3.75
C HIS A 196 7.03 -1.72 3.89
N VAL A 197 8.16 -2.45 3.91
CA VAL A 197 8.16 -3.88 4.24
C VAL A 197 7.68 -4.10 5.67
N ALA A 198 8.25 -3.38 6.65
CA ALA A 198 7.86 -3.45 8.05
C ALA A 198 6.37 -3.08 8.25
N SER A 199 5.92 -2.05 7.54
CA SER A 199 4.50 -1.66 7.52
C SER A 199 3.63 -2.81 7.00
N THR A 200 4.00 -3.43 5.88
CA THR A 200 3.26 -4.56 5.30
C THR A 200 3.16 -5.72 6.27
N LEU A 201 4.23 -6.05 6.99
CA LEU A 201 4.23 -7.05 8.05
C LEU A 201 3.30 -6.65 9.21
N ALA A 202 3.33 -5.40 9.66
CA ALA A 202 2.46 -4.90 10.73
C ALA A 202 0.97 -5.02 10.34
N TRP A 203 0.62 -4.71 9.09
CA TRP A 203 -0.72 -4.89 8.54
C TRP A 203 -1.16 -6.36 8.53
N TRP A 204 -0.28 -7.26 8.12
CA TRP A 204 -0.53 -8.70 8.16
C TRP A 204 -0.71 -9.24 9.58
N LEU A 205 0.12 -8.79 10.53
CA LEU A 205 -0.02 -9.15 11.94
C LEU A 205 -1.35 -8.66 12.51
N GLY A 206 -1.73 -7.41 12.20
CA GLY A 206 -3.03 -6.85 12.56
C GLY A 206 -4.20 -7.67 12.03
N TYR A 207 -4.17 -8.02 10.73
CA TYR A 207 -5.17 -8.88 10.11
C TYR A 207 -5.25 -10.27 10.75
N ARG A 208 -4.11 -10.96 10.94
CA ARG A 208 -4.07 -12.32 11.51
C ARG A 208 -4.58 -12.36 12.96
N ARG A 209 -4.31 -11.33 13.77
CA ARG A 209 -4.84 -11.23 15.13
C ARG A 209 -6.37 -11.21 15.13
N TRP A 210 -6.97 -10.43 14.23
CA TRP A 210 -8.43 -10.34 14.11
C TRP A 210 -9.05 -11.58 13.49
N ALA A 211 -8.47 -12.13 12.41
CA ALA A 211 -8.97 -13.33 11.77
C ALA A 211 -8.98 -14.54 12.73
N ARG A 212 -7.98 -14.63 13.64
CA ARG A 212 -7.94 -15.66 14.70
C ARG A 212 -8.97 -15.43 15.79
N ALA A 213 -9.24 -14.17 16.16
CA ALA A 213 -10.26 -13.84 17.16
C ALA A 213 -11.67 -14.14 16.66
N ASP A 214 -11.97 -13.82 15.39
CA ASP A 214 -13.26 -14.09 14.74
C ASP A 214 -13.53 -15.60 14.63
N ALA A 215 -12.51 -16.39 14.28
CA ALA A 215 -12.62 -17.85 14.20
C ALA A 215 -12.88 -18.54 15.56
N ARG A 216 -12.70 -17.83 16.69
CA ARG A 216 -12.94 -18.35 18.05
C ARG A 216 -14.33 -18.02 18.59
N VAL A 217 -15.07 -17.12 17.96
CA VAL A 217 -16.46 -16.82 18.34
C VAL A 217 -17.33 -17.83 17.57
N PRO A 218 -17.97 -18.81 18.24
CA PRO A 218 -18.91 -19.69 17.57
C PRO A 218 -20.03 -18.84 16.99
N ALA A 219 -20.48 -19.16 15.77
CA ALA A 219 -21.70 -18.58 15.23
C ALA A 219 -22.84 -18.96 16.17
N THR A 220 -23.26 -18.04 17.03
CA THR A 220 -24.50 -18.17 17.78
C THR A 220 -25.61 -18.20 16.74
N ALA A 221 -26.21 -19.38 16.58
CA ALA A 221 -27.41 -19.63 15.79
C ALA A 221 -28.60 -18.85 16.35
#